data_AF-A0A392RMK1-F1
#
_entry.id   AF-A0A392RMK1-F1
#
_cell.length_a   1.000
_cell.length_b   1.000
_cell.length_c   1.000
_cell.angle_alpha   90.00
_cell.angle_beta   90.00
_cell.angle_gamma   90.00
#
_symmetry.space_group_name_H-M   'P 1'
#
loop_
_entity.id
_entity.type
_entity.pdbx_description
1 polymer ?
#
loop_
_entity_poly.entity_id
_entity_poly.type
_entity_poly.pdbx_seq_one_letter_code
_entity_poly.pdbx_strand_id
1 'polypeptide(L)'
;SWIGISLADPKLLQDHFVQFIHTSSGLRACRSFLQLLWLCCIWVMWSERNNKVFKAKESTVYQMLDKVKLHSFSWLKAYNVNLGVNSHMWWSSPFACLDIG
;
A
#
# COMPACT_ATOMS: atom_id res chain seq x y z
N SER A 1 -11.27 3.18 -7.02
CA SER A 1 -10.25 2.35 -6.35
C SER A 1 -8.90 3.05 -6.37
N TRP A 2 -8.27 3.27 -5.21
CA TRP A 2 -7.00 4.03 -5.06
C TRP A 2 -5.83 3.48 -5.90
N ILE A 3 -5.75 2.15 -6.05
CA ILE A 3 -4.73 1.47 -6.87
C ILE A 3 -5.38 0.83 -8.12
N GLY A 4 -6.66 1.13 -8.42
CA GLY A 4 -7.41 0.41 -9.45
C GLY A 4 -7.77 -1.04 -9.09
N ILE A 5 -7.32 -1.53 -7.94
CA ILE A 5 -7.51 -2.91 -7.48
C ILE A 5 -8.65 -2.93 -6.47
N SER A 6 -9.66 -3.76 -6.74
CA SER A 6 -10.84 -3.89 -5.88
C SER A 6 -10.50 -4.75 -4.65
N LEU A 7 -11.10 -4.41 -3.50
CA LEU A 7 -10.90 -5.12 -2.24
C LEU A 7 -11.29 -6.59 -2.43
N ALA A 8 -10.30 -7.47 -2.45
CA ALA A 8 -10.51 -8.87 -2.75
C ALA A 8 -10.73 -9.70 -1.48
N ASP A 9 -11.45 -10.81 -1.62
CA ASP A 9 -11.90 -11.68 -0.53
C ASP A 9 -10.71 -12.09 0.38
N PRO A 10 -10.83 -11.90 1.71
CA PRO A 10 -9.77 -12.24 2.66
C PRO A 10 -9.33 -13.70 2.63
N LYS A 11 -10.10 -14.61 1.99
CA LYS A 11 -9.76 -16.03 1.84
C LYS A 11 -8.71 -16.32 0.75
N LEU A 12 -8.45 -15.39 -0.16
CA LEU A 12 -7.60 -15.59 -1.37
C LEU A 12 -6.36 -14.69 -1.40
N LEU A 13 -5.94 -14.19 -0.24
CA LEU A 13 -4.85 -13.21 -0.09
C LEU A 13 -3.56 -13.59 -0.83
N GLN A 14 -3.27 -14.90 -0.94
CA GLN A 14 -2.07 -15.44 -1.58
C GLN A 14 -2.16 -15.48 -3.12
N ASP A 15 -3.33 -15.77 -3.69
CA ASP A 15 -3.55 -15.78 -5.14
C ASP A 15 -3.61 -14.35 -5.70
N HIS A 16 -4.14 -13.42 -4.90
CA HIS A 16 -4.10 -12.00 -5.24
C HIS A 16 -2.68 -11.43 -5.22
N PHE A 17 -1.79 -11.92 -4.35
CA PHE A 17 -0.38 -11.52 -4.33
C PHE A 17 0.34 -11.85 -5.64
N VAL A 18 0.11 -13.03 -6.21
CA VAL A 18 0.70 -13.44 -7.49
C VAL A 18 0.18 -12.57 -8.63
N GLN A 19 -1.13 -12.30 -8.68
CA GLN A 19 -1.70 -11.41 -9.69
C GLN A 19 -1.19 -9.97 -9.55
N PHE A 20 -1.05 -9.45 -8.33
CA PHE A 20 -0.55 -8.10 -8.06
C PHE A 20 0.90 -7.93 -8.52
N ILE A 21 1.76 -8.93 -8.27
CA ILE A 21 3.18 -8.93 -8.66
C ILE A 21 3.37 -9.16 -10.17
N HIS A 22 2.53 -9.99 -10.80
CA HIS A 22 2.68 -10.38 -12.21
C HIS A 22 1.93 -9.50 -13.22
N THR A 23 0.92 -8.73 -12.81
CA THR A 23 0.18 -7.82 -13.72
C THR A 23 0.88 -6.49 -13.98
N SER A 24 1.93 -6.16 -13.23
CA SER A 24 2.74 -4.97 -13.48
C SER A 24 3.75 -5.23 -14.61
N SER A 25 3.60 -4.49 -15.71
CA SER A 25 4.48 -4.53 -16.87
C SER A 25 5.94 -4.21 -16.51
N GLY A 26 6.74 -5.25 -16.26
CA GLY A 26 8.20 -5.30 -16.47
C GLY A 26 9.13 -4.43 -15.60
N LEU A 27 8.69 -3.27 -15.10
CA LEU A 27 9.52 -2.27 -14.44
C LEU A 27 9.90 -2.73 -13.02
N ARG A 28 11.21 -2.89 -12.78
CA ARG A 28 11.77 -3.28 -11.47
C ARG A 28 11.26 -2.37 -10.33
N ALA A 29 11.10 -1.08 -10.62
CA ALA A 29 10.56 -0.09 -9.68
C ALA A 29 9.12 -0.42 -9.24
N CYS A 30 8.25 -0.84 -10.17
CA CYS A 30 6.89 -1.25 -9.83
C CYS A 30 6.88 -2.45 -8.90
N ARG A 31 7.69 -3.48 -9.19
CA ARG A 31 7.77 -4.67 -8.34
C ARG A 31 8.23 -4.34 -6.92
N SER A 32 9.30 -3.56 -6.79
CA SER A 32 9.78 -3.09 -5.48
C SER A 32 8.72 -2.26 -4.74
N PHE A 33 7.98 -1.42 -5.48
CA PHE A 33 6.91 -0.62 -4.90
C PHE A 33 5.73 -1.46 -4.39
N LEU A 34 5.27 -2.44 -5.19
CA LEU A 34 4.17 -3.33 -4.79
C LEU A 34 4.57 -4.22 -3.61
N GLN A 35 5.83 -4.66 -3.55
CA GLN A 35 6.38 -5.36 -2.39
C GLN A 35 6.39 -4.49 -1.13
N LEU A 36 6.76 -3.22 -1.25
CA LEU A 36 6.68 -2.27 -0.14
C LEU A 36 5.23 -2.09 0.33
N LEU A 37 4.29 -1.88 -0.61
CA LEU A 37 2.88 -1.73 -0.30
C LEU A 37 2.34 -2.96 0.45
N TRP A 38 2.75 -4.15 0.02
CA TRP A 38 2.43 -5.40 0.68
C TRP A 38 2.96 -5.47 2.13
N LEU A 39 4.23 -5.12 2.35
CA LEU A 39 4.81 -5.05 3.69
C LEU A 39 4.07 -4.04 4.57
N CYS A 40 3.69 -2.88 4.03
CA CYS A 40 2.86 -1.90 4.74
C CYS A 40 1.48 -2.47 5.12
N CYS A 41 0.83 -3.23 4.22
CA CYS A 41 -0.44 -3.90 4.52
C CYS A 41 -0.28 -4.91 5.67
N ILE A 42 0.73 -5.77 5.62
CA ILE A 42 1.02 -6.74 6.70
C ILE A 42 1.26 -6.02 8.02
N TRP A 43 2.07 -4.97 8.01
CA TRP A 43 2.38 -4.16 9.19
C TRP A 43 1.12 -3.56 9.82
N VAL A 44 0.24 -2.94 9.03
CA VAL A 44 -1.00 -2.34 9.53
C VAL A 44 -1.95 -3.41 10.06
N MET A 45 -2.12 -4.53 9.35
CA MET A 45 -2.96 -5.64 9.83
C MET A 45 -2.45 -6.20 11.16
N TRP A 46 -1.14 -6.38 11.30
CA TRP A 46 -0.53 -6.83 12.54
C TRP A 46 -0.71 -5.81 13.66
N SER A 47 -0.46 -4.52 13.38
CA SER A 47 -0.62 -3.42 14.34
C SER A 47 -2.07 -3.28 14.83
N GLU A 48 -3.07 -3.42 13.96
CA GLU A 48 -4.47 -3.40 14.37
C GLU A 48 -4.85 -4.60 15.21
N ARG A 49 -4.41 -5.82 14.83
CA ARG A 49 -4.62 -7.00 15.69
C ARG A 49 -4.00 -6.78 17.07
N ASN A 50 -2.80 -6.21 17.12
CA ASN A 50 -2.12 -5.91 18.37
C ASN A 50 -2.87 -4.84 19.19
N ASN A 51 -3.32 -3.76 18.55
CA ASN A 51 -4.11 -2.71 19.22
C ASN A 51 -5.46 -3.24 19.71
N LYS A 52 -6.10 -4.17 19.00
CA LYS A 52 -7.33 -4.80 19.46
C LYS A 52 -7.10 -5.64 20.70
N VAL A 53 -6.03 -6.43 20.74
CA VAL A 53 -5.67 -7.30 21.89
C VAL A 53 -5.26 -6.47 23.11
N PHE A 54 -4.39 -5.48 22.94
CA PHE A 54 -3.77 -4.79 24.08
C PHE A 54 -4.44 -3.46 24.45
N LYS A 55 -5.22 -2.85 23.56
CA LYS A 55 -5.80 -1.52 23.75
C LYS A 55 -7.30 -1.45 23.53
N ALA A 56 -7.96 -2.60 23.25
CA ALA A 56 -9.38 -2.70 22.92
C ALA A 56 -9.86 -1.68 21.86
N LYS A 57 -8.94 -1.24 20.98
CA LYS A 57 -9.23 -0.25 19.95
C LYS A 57 -9.59 -0.97 18.67
N GLU A 58 -10.76 -0.64 18.13
CA GLU A 58 -11.17 -1.08 16.80
C GLU A 58 -11.02 0.05 15.80
N SER A 59 -10.56 -0.28 14.60
CA SER A 59 -10.45 0.66 13.50
C SER A 59 -11.18 0.11 12.29
N THR A 60 -11.80 1.00 11.52
CA THR A 60 -12.48 0.62 10.29
C THR A 60 -11.47 0.29 9.19
N VAL A 61 -11.90 -0.48 8.19
CA VAL A 61 -11.07 -0.81 7.01
C VAL A 61 -10.56 0.46 6.32
N TYR A 62 -11.36 1.54 6.30
CA TYR A 62 -10.95 2.83 5.75
C TYR A 62 -9.79 3.47 6.55
N GLN A 63 -9.83 3.40 7.89
CA GLN A 63 -8.74 3.91 8.74
C GLN A 63 -7.46 3.08 8.58
N MET A 64 -7.59 1.77 8.41
CA MET A 64 -6.45 0.89 8.10
C MET A 64 -5.84 1.23 6.75
N LEU A 65 -6.69 1.44 5.75
CA LEU A 65 -6.26 1.85 4.41
C LEU A 65 -5.47 3.16 4.47
N ASP A 66 -5.96 4.18 5.17
CA ASP A 66 -5.23 5.44 5.31
C ASP A 66 -3.89 5.29 6.02
N LYS A 67 -3.76 4.39 6.99
CA LYS A 67 -2.46 4.03 7.60
C LYS A 67 -1.50 3.41 6.58
N VAL A 68 -1.99 2.49 5.74
CA VAL A 68 -1.18 1.90 4.66
C VAL A 68 -0.71 2.99 3.69
N LYS A 69 -1.61 3.91 3.29
CA LYS A 69 -1.27 5.04 2.42
C LYS A 69 -0.18 5.92 3.03
N LEU A 70 -0.29 6.22 4.33
CA LEU A 70 0.66 7.06 5.05
C LEU A 70 2.03 6.39 5.20
N HIS A 71 2.07 5.11 5.57
CA HIS A 71 3.31 4.36 5.72
C HIS A 71 4.05 4.22 4.38
N SER A 72 3.33 3.89 3.30
CA SER A 72 3.90 3.79 1.96
C SER A 72 4.39 5.15 1.43
N PHE A 73 3.64 6.24 1.66
CA PHE A 73 4.08 7.60 1.31
C PHE A 73 5.37 8.00 2.04
N SER A 74 5.42 7.74 3.35
CA SER A 74 6.58 8.09 4.18
C SER A 74 7.84 7.36 3.72
N TRP A 75 7.70 6.08 3.38
CA TRP A 75 8.77 5.30 2.78
C TRP A 75 9.21 5.84 1.42
N LEU A 76 8.26 6.17 0.55
CA LEU A 76 8.57 6.70 -0.77
C LEU A 76 9.33 8.04 -0.68
N LYS A 77 8.90 8.92 0.24
CA LYS A 77 9.56 10.20 0.50
C LYS A 77 10.96 10.03 1.11
N ALA A 78 11.15 9.04 1.98
CA ALA A 78 12.45 8.71 2.56
C ALA A 78 13.42 8.12 1.53
N TYR A 79 12.93 7.30 0.60
CA TYR A 79 13.74 6.69 -0.45
C TYR A 79 14.07 7.69 -1.57
N ASN A 80 13.14 8.58 -1.91
CA ASN A 80 13.31 9.58 -2.96
C ASN A 80 13.26 11.01 -2.41
N VAL A 81 14.23 11.39 -1.58
CA VAL A 81 14.29 12.73 -0.95
C VAL A 81 14.25 13.87 -1.98
N ASN A 82 14.71 13.61 -3.21
CA ASN A 82 14.74 14.59 -4.31
C ASN A 82 13.53 14.55 -5.25
N LEU A 83 12.68 13.50 -5.22
CA LEU A 83 11.42 13.56 -5.97
C LEU A 83 10.41 14.37 -5.17
N GLY A 84 9.94 15.48 -5.74
CA GLY A 84 8.82 16.27 -5.23
C GLY A 84 7.49 15.52 -5.33
N VAL A 85 7.38 14.35 -4.69
CA VAL A 85 6.15 13.56 -4.67
C VAL A 85 5.08 14.33 -3.91
N ASN A 86 4.17 14.95 -4.66
CA ASN A 86 3.04 15.69 -4.11
C ASN A 86 2.07 14.75 -3.40
N SER A 87 1.77 15.04 -2.13
CA SER A 87 0.83 14.27 -1.30
C SER A 87 -0.55 14.12 -1.96
N HIS A 88 -0.98 15.15 -2.69
CA HIS A 88 -2.25 15.16 -3.42
C HIS A 88 -2.27 14.20 -4.61
N MET A 89 -1.16 14.12 -5.35
CA MET A 89 -0.99 13.18 -6.47
C MET A 89 -0.96 11.74 -5.94
N TRP A 90 -0.31 11.52 -4.80
CA TRP A 90 -0.22 10.20 -4.19
C TRP A 90 -1.57 9.64 -3.72
N TRP A 91 -2.44 10.50 -3.18
CA TRP A 91 -3.80 10.12 -2.81
C TRP A 91 -4.70 9.86 -4.03
N SER A 92 -4.42 10.49 -5.17
CA SER A 92 -5.26 10.41 -6.37
C SER A 92 -4.82 9.30 -7.33
N SER A 93 -3.52 9.19 -7.61
CA SER A 93 -2.93 8.21 -8.54
C SER A 93 -1.48 7.86 -8.15
N PRO A 94 -1.26 6.81 -7.35
CA PRO A 94 0.07 6.41 -6.88
C PRO A 94 0.98 5.91 -8.01
N PHE A 95 0.42 5.35 -9.09
CA PHE A 95 1.21 4.94 -10.26
C PHE A 95 1.76 6.14 -11.05
N ALA A 96 0.97 7.22 -11.18
CA ALA A 96 1.42 8.44 -11.83
C ALA A 96 2.54 9.15 -11.04
N CYS A 97 2.59 8.98 -9.71
CA CYS A 97 3.68 9.50 -8.88
C CYS A 97 5.03 8.80 -9.10
N LEU A 98 5.01 7.58 -9.62
CA LEU A 98 6.19 6.75 -9.81
C LEU A 98 6.70 6.78 -11.26
N ASP A 99 6.12 7.63 -12.10
CA ASP A 99 6.40 7.72 -13.54
C ASP A 99 6.24 6.35 -14.25
N ILE A 100 5.31 5.54 -13.75
CA ILE A 100 4.94 4.24 -14.35
C ILE A 100 3.86 4.56 -15.39
N GLY A 101 4.30 4.94 -16.59
CA GLY A 101 3.49 5.27 -17.76
C GLY A 101 4.24 4.94 -19.04
#